data_AF-A0A958LSH1-F1
#
_entry.id   AF-A0A958LSH1-F1
#
_cell.length_a   1.000
_cell.length_b   1.000
_cell.length_c   1.000
_cell.angle_alpha   90.00
_cell.angle_beta   90.00
_cell.angle_gamma   90.00
#
_symmetry.space_group_name_H-M   'P 1'
#
loop_
_entity.id
_entity.type
_entity.pdbx_description
1 polymer ?
#
loop_
_entity_poly.entity_id
_entity_poly.type
_entity_poly.pdbx_seq_one_letter_code
_entity_poly.pdbx_strand_id
1 'polypeptide(L)'
;MGKDRAEKIREFILTSVAQHPSDLVEVVERKFGVTRTTVHRHINTLINNEKLIKTGAKRGARYYLAGALNKELVFKIVEHPEEHKVWDDSLSSTFKGIDKGVEDICYYGFGEIFNNAVDHSEGKKIKVDVGVDAEKIELTITDDGIGVFRKIQEYLNLEDIRESVLHLIKGKFTTAPDYHSGEGIFFSSRAFDVFTIYSNGLLYVRDNSQDDWFIEDRENSKGKGTIVTMEIMKNSKRDLQDIFDHYQNPETKAFDKTHILVQFSKLGDERFVSRSQAKRILKGIEKFNHVILDFKGISAVGQAFV
;
A
#
# COMPACT_ATOMS: atom_id res chain seq x y z
N MET A 1 -7.60 42.07 -17.74
CA MET A 1 -6.29 41.37 -17.77
C MET A 1 -6.10 40.85 -19.18
N GLY A 2 -5.05 41.27 -19.90
CA GLY A 2 -4.78 40.74 -21.26
C GLY A 2 -4.48 39.24 -21.23
N LYS A 3 -4.88 38.51 -22.28
CA LYS A 3 -4.64 37.06 -22.45
C LYS A 3 -3.21 36.64 -22.08
N ASP A 4 -2.24 37.42 -22.52
CA ASP A 4 -0.80 37.23 -22.27
C ASP A 4 -0.43 37.15 -20.77
N ARG A 5 -1.04 37.97 -19.91
CA ARG A 5 -0.77 37.92 -18.46
C ARG A 5 -1.38 36.67 -17.81
N ALA A 6 -2.54 36.22 -18.29
CA ALA A 6 -3.20 35.02 -17.78
C ALA A 6 -2.46 33.73 -18.17
N GLU A 7 -1.84 33.69 -19.33
CA GLU A 7 -0.99 32.56 -19.79
C GLU A 7 0.31 32.52 -19.00
N LYS A 8 1.01 33.64 -18.84
CA LYS A 8 2.24 33.74 -18.02
C LYS A 8 2.05 33.27 -16.58
N ILE A 9 0.89 33.59 -15.96
CA ILE A 9 0.55 33.08 -14.62
C ILE A 9 0.42 31.56 -14.64
N ARG A 10 -0.26 30.98 -15.63
CA ARG A 10 -0.46 29.53 -15.72
C ARG A 10 0.84 28.78 -16.00
N GLU A 11 1.68 29.28 -16.89
CA GLU A 11 3.01 28.71 -17.15
C GLU A 11 3.90 28.75 -15.91
N PHE A 12 3.86 29.86 -15.17
CA PHE A 12 4.61 29.94 -13.92
C PHE A 12 4.09 28.97 -12.86
N ILE A 13 2.78 28.78 -12.75
CA ILE A 13 2.18 27.78 -11.86
C ILE A 13 2.72 26.38 -12.21
N LEU A 14 2.70 26.01 -13.50
CA LEU A 14 3.15 24.68 -13.95
C LEU A 14 4.64 24.44 -13.74
N THR A 15 5.48 25.48 -13.84
CA THR A 15 6.93 25.36 -13.63
C THR A 15 7.31 25.39 -12.15
N SER A 16 6.51 26.01 -11.29
CA SER A 16 6.84 26.20 -9.87
C SER A 16 6.24 25.13 -8.94
N VAL A 17 5.19 24.44 -9.37
CA VAL A 17 4.44 23.50 -8.52
C VAL A 17 5.30 22.36 -7.95
N ALA A 18 6.33 21.91 -8.68
CA ALA A 18 7.24 20.87 -8.20
C ALA A 18 8.09 21.32 -6.99
N GLN A 19 8.47 22.60 -6.95
CA GLN A 19 9.26 23.17 -5.85
C GLN A 19 8.39 23.72 -4.72
N HIS A 20 7.14 24.07 -5.03
CA HIS A 20 6.22 24.75 -4.13
C HIS A 20 4.87 24.02 -4.01
N PRO A 21 4.84 22.70 -3.68
CA PRO A 21 3.60 21.94 -3.66
C PRO A 21 2.62 22.47 -2.60
N SER A 22 3.10 22.95 -1.45
CA SER A 22 2.27 23.41 -0.32
C SER A 22 2.04 24.93 -0.25
N ASP A 23 2.89 25.73 -0.89
CA ASP A 23 2.92 27.20 -0.82
C ASP A 23 2.72 27.88 -2.19
N LEU A 24 2.36 27.11 -3.23
CA LEU A 24 2.17 27.58 -4.61
C LEU A 24 1.37 28.88 -4.73
N VAL A 25 0.27 28.98 -3.95
CA VAL A 25 -0.63 30.14 -3.99
C VAL A 25 0.11 31.41 -3.55
N GLU A 26 0.91 31.33 -2.49
CA GLU A 26 1.67 32.47 -1.95
C GLU A 26 2.80 32.89 -2.91
N VAL A 27 3.49 31.92 -3.51
CA VAL A 27 4.57 32.18 -4.46
C VAL A 27 4.06 32.90 -5.71
N VAL A 28 2.89 32.48 -6.22
CA VAL A 28 2.26 33.11 -7.40
C VAL A 28 1.71 34.49 -7.07
N GLU A 29 1.08 34.66 -5.90
CA GLU A 29 0.62 35.95 -5.38
C GLU A 29 1.76 36.96 -5.32
N ARG A 30 2.89 36.58 -4.70
CA ARG A 30 4.07 37.42 -4.54
C ARG A 30 4.72 37.78 -5.87
N LYS A 31 4.81 36.83 -6.81
CA LYS A 31 5.46 37.07 -8.12
C LYS A 31 4.65 37.97 -9.05
N PHE A 32 3.33 37.81 -9.09
CA PHE A 32 2.48 38.50 -10.08
C PHE A 32 1.67 39.67 -9.50
N GLY A 33 1.70 39.88 -8.18
CA GLY A 33 0.93 40.91 -7.49
C GLY A 33 -0.57 40.72 -7.71
N VAL A 34 -1.05 39.48 -7.66
CA VAL A 34 -2.46 39.11 -7.88
C VAL A 34 -3.07 38.56 -6.61
N THR A 35 -4.37 38.76 -6.42
CA THR A 35 -5.07 38.26 -5.23
C THR A 35 -5.11 36.73 -5.19
N ARG A 36 -5.16 36.13 -4.00
CA ARG A 36 -5.36 34.68 -3.82
C ARG A 36 -6.53 34.12 -4.62
N THR A 37 -7.66 34.83 -4.66
CA THR A 37 -8.84 34.44 -5.45
C THR A 37 -8.52 34.35 -6.95
N THR A 38 -7.69 35.25 -7.46
CA THR A 38 -7.23 35.23 -8.86
C THR A 38 -6.34 34.01 -9.12
N VAL A 39 -5.42 33.71 -8.20
CA VAL A 39 -4.56 32.51 -8.30
C VAL A 39 -5.40 31.24 -8.28
N HIS A 40 -6.36 31.11 -7.35
CA HIS A 40 -7.26 29.97 -7.28
C HIS A 40 -8.09 29.78 -8.55
N ARG A 41 -8.53 30.85 -9.21
CA ARG A 41 -9.21 30.74 -10.52
C ARG A 41 -8.29 30.13 -11.58
N HIS A 42 -7.02 30.54 -11.64
CA HIS A 42 -6.05 29.95 -12.58
C HIS A 42 -5.73 28.49 -12.26
N ILE A 43 -5.55 28.17 -10.97
CA ILE A 43 -5.36 26.80 -10.49
C ILE A 43 -6.57 25.93 -10.85
N ASN A 44 -7.79 26.36 -10.56
CA ASN A 44 -9.00 25.61 -10.91
C ASN A 44 -9.13 25.41 -12.42
N THR A 45 -8.72 26.41 -13.22
CA THR A 45 -8.66 26.23 -14.68
C THR A 45 -7.67 25.15 -15.10
N LEU A 46 -6.51 25.07 -14.43
CA LEU A 46 -5.49 24.05 -14.70
C LEU A 46 -5.92 22.65 -14.20
N ILE A 47 -6.65 22.57 -13.09
CA ILE A 47 -7.23 21.32 -12.58
C ILE A 47 -8.32 20.82 -13.53
N ASN A 48 -9.26 21.68 -13.93
CA ASN A 48 -10.33 21.33 -14.87
C ASN A 48 -9.80 20.92 -16.26
N ASN A 49 -8.57 21.35 -16.60
CA ASN A 49 -7.89 20.96 -17.83
C ASN A 49 -6.87 19.83 -17.61
N GLU A 50 -6.94 19.10 -16.49
CA GLU A 50 -6.11 17.94 -16.17
C GLU A 50 -4.59 18.23 -16.20
N LYS A 51 -4.18 19.47 -15.97
CA LYS A 51 -2.77 19.86 -15.90
C LYS A 51 -2.22 19.85 -14.48
N LEU A 52 -3.10 20.00 -13.49
CA LEU A 52 -2.77 19.99 -12.07
C LEU A 52 -3.70 19.05 -11.30
N ILE A 53 -3.13 18.39 -10.30
CA ILE A 53 -3.86 17.66 -9.27
C ILE A 53 -3.77 18.48 -7.98
N LYS A 54 -4.88 18.55 -7.24
CA LYS A 54 -4.94 19.17 -5.92
C LYS A 54 -5.31 18.13 -4.88
N THR A 55 -4.55 18.07 -3.80
CA THR A 55 -4.86 17.22 -2.65
C THR A 55 -4.99 18.04 -1.37
N GLY A 56 -5.70 17.51 -0.37
CA GLY A 56 -5.93 18.21 0.89
C GLY A 56 -6.85 19.45 0.79
N ALA A 57 -7.13 20.06 1.96
CA ALA A 57 -8.05 21.19 2.07
C ALA A 57 -7.47 22.34 2.91
N LYS A 58 -7.86 23.58 2.58
CA LYS A 58 -7.46 24.82 3.25
C LYS A 58 -5.93 24.94 3.37
N ARG A 59 -5.40 25.00 4.60
CA ARG A 59 -3.96 25.12 4.91
C ARG A 59 -3.14 23.86 4.62
N GLY A 60 -3.79 22.72 4.37
CA GLY A 60 -3.14 21.47 3.99
C GLY A 60 -3.26 21.17 2.50
N ALA A 61 -3.67 22.13 1.67
CA ALA A 61 -3.78 21.92 0.24
C ALA A 61 -2.38 21.79 -0.39
N ARG A 62 -2.19 20.76 -1.22
CA ARG A 62 -1.00 20.55 -2.03
C ARG A 62 -1.35 20.43 -3.50
N TYR A 63 -0.42 20.81 -4.36
CA TYR A 63 -0.60 20.82 -5.82
C TYR A 63 0.52 20.05 -6.50
N TYR A 64 0.19 19.31 -7.56
CA TYR A 64 1.14 18.53 -8.36
C TYR A 64 0.82 18.68 -9.84
N LEU A 65 1.84 18.56 -10.70
CA LEU A 65 1.59 18.37 -12.13
C LEU A 65 0.86 17.04 -12.32
N ALA A 66 -0.17 17.03 -13.16
CA ALA A 66 -0.87 15.79 -13.46
C ALA A 66 0.07 14.73 -14.07
N GLY A 67 1.07 15.15 -14.86
CA GLY A 67 2.11 14.28 -15.40
C GLY A 67 3.35 14.10 -14.52
N ALA A 68 3.35 14.61 -13.27
CA ALA A 68 4.47 14.31 -12.37
C ALA A 68 4.49 12.81 -12.08
N LEU A 69 5.64 12.17 -12.25
CA LEU A 69 5.77 10.76 -11.89
C LEU A 69 5.69 10.61 -10.36
N ASN A 70 6.39 11.48 -9.63
CA ASN A 70 6.37 11.51 -8.16
C ASN A 70 5.19 12.34 -7.64
N LYS A 71 4.38 11.75 -6.76
CA LYS A 71 3.16 12.37 -6.22
C LYS A 71 2.99 12.05 -4.75
N GLU A 72 2.46 13.01 -3.99
CA GLU A 72 2.00 12.80 -2.62
C GLU A 72 0.53 13.24 -2.51
N LEU A 73 -0.37 12.28 -2.36
CA LEU A 73 -1.80 12.48 -2.33
C LEU A 73 -2.34 12.22 -0.92
N VAL A 74 -3.38 12.97 -0.52
CA VAL A 74 -4.02 12.80 0.79
C VAL A 74 -5.53 12.82 0.61
N PHE A 75 -6.17 11.76 1.07
CA PHE A 75 -7.61 11.52 1.01
C PHE A 75 -8.20 11.46 2.41
N LYS A 76 -9.48 11.82 2.55
CA LYS A 76 -10.22 11.64 3.81
C LYS A 76 -11.09 10.39 3.71
N ILE A 77 -10.99 9.51 4.69
CA ILE A 77 -11.73 8.23 4.69
C ILE A 77 -13.25 8.47 4.72
N VAL A 78 -13.70 9.51 5.44
CA VAL A 78 -15.13 9.87 5.53
C VAL A 78 -15.77 10.25 4.19
N GLU A 79 -14.95 10.58 3.18
CA GLU A 79 -15.45 10.89 1.83
C GLU A 79 -15.64 9.61 0.99
N HIS A 80 -15.31 8.44 1.53
CA HIS A 80 -15.35 7.13 0.86
C HIS A 80 -14.71 7.16 -0.54
N PRO A 81 -13.42 7.53 -0.63
CA PRO A 81 -12.73 7.58 -1.92
C PRO A 81 -12.73 6.18 -2.54
N GLU A 82 -13.13 6.10 -3.81
CA GLU A 82 -13.10 4.87 -4.59
C GLU A 82 -11.72 4.73 -5.25
N GLU A 83 -11.07 3.59 -5.03
CA GLU A 83 -9.73 3.27 -5.53
C GLU A 83 -9.57 3.45 -7.04
N HIS A 84 -10.54 3.00 -7.84
CA HIS A 84 -10.46 3.10 -9.30
C HIS A 84 -10.49 4.55 -9.77
N LYS A 85 -11.32 5.40 -9.14
CA LYS A 85 -11.33 6.85 -9.43
C LYS A 85 -10.03 7.51 -9.01
N VAL A 86 -9.50 7.16 -7.85
CA VAL A 86 -8.20 7.68 -7.39
C VAL A 86 -7.09 7.28 -8.37
N TRP A 87 -7.10 6.04 -8.85
CA TRP A 87 -6.13 5.58 -9.85
C TRP A 87 -6.27 6.36 -11.15
N ASP A 88 -7.46 6.39 -11.75
CA ASP A 88 -7.71 7.01 -13.04
C ASP A 88 -7.39 8.51 -13.04
N ASP A 89 -7.87 9.23 -12.02
CA ASP A 89 -7.73 10.68 -11.93
C ASP A 89 -6.32 11.12 -11.54
N SER A 90 -5.62 10.34 -10.70
CA SER A 90 -4.40 10.80 -10.03
C SER A 90 -3.15 10.00 -10.37
N LEU A 91 -3.25 8.72 -10.76
CA LEU A 91 -2.10 7.83 -10.92
C LEU A 91 -1.89 7.34 -12.36
N SER A 92 -2.95 7.15 -13.15
CA SER A 92 -2.90 6.60 -14.51
C SER A 92 -1.85 7.26 -15.41
N SER A 93 -1.70 8.59 -15.31
CA SER A 93 -0.72 9.36 -16.05
C SER A 93 0.73 9.03 -15.70
N THR A 94 1.01 8.61 -14.47
CA THR A 94 2.35 8.19 -14.00
C THR A 94 2.79 6.89 -14.68
N PHE A 95 1.86 6.02 -15.04
CA PHE A 95 2.13 4.72 -15.64
C PHE A 95 2.11 4.74 -17.18
N LYS A 96 1.88 5.90 -17.81
CA LYS A 96 1.98 6.03 -19.27
C LYS A 96 3.38 5.68 -19.76
N GLY A 97 3.48 4.62 -20.57
CA GLY A 97 4.73 4.13 -21.14
C GLY A 97 5.51 3.17 -20.23
N ILE A 98 4.96 2.79 -19.07
CA ILE A 98 5.43 1.64 -18.29
C ILE A 98 4.93 0.35 -18.96
N ASP A 99 5.68 -0.74 -18.78
CA ASP A 99 5.28 -2.07 -19.25
C ASP A 99 3.91 -2.46 -18.67
N LYS A 100 3.08 -3.11 -19.48
CA LYS A 100 1.70 -3.41 -19.10
C LYS A 100 1.61 -4.35 -17.91
N GLY A 101 2.49 -5.35 -17.81
CA GLY A 101 2.50 -6.27 -16.67
C GLY A 101 2.85 -5.57 -15.37
N VAL A 102 3.80 -4.62 -15.41
CA VAL A 102 4.16 -3.79 -14.25
C VAL A 102 3.01 -2.85 -13.88
N GLU A 103 2.36 -2.21 -14.86
CA GLU A 103 1.18 -1.37 -14.61
C GLU A 103 0.05 -2.17 -13.95
N ASP A 104 -0.24 -3.38 -14.43
CA ASP A 104 -1.31 -4.23 -13.90
C ASP A 104 -1.04 -4.68 -12.46
N ILE A 105 0.21 -5.02 -12.12
CA ILE A 105 0.62 -5.30 -10.74
C ILE A 105 0.45 -4.06 -9.85
N CYS A 106 0.87 -2.89 -10.33
CA CYS A 106 0.71 -1.64 -9.59
C CYS A 106 -0.76 -1.27 -9.37
N TYR A 107 -1.60 -1.43 -10.40
CA TYR A 107 -3.03 -1.18 -10.33
C TYR A 107 -3.70 -2.09 -9.31
N TYR A 108 -3.44 -3.40 -9.39
CA TYR A 108 -3.98 -4.39 -8.47
C TYR A 108 -3.55 -4.12 -7.03
N GLY A 109 -2.24 -3.99 -6.79
CA GLY A 109 -1.71 -3.75 -5.44
C GLY A 109 -2.20 -2.45 -4.84
N PHE A 110 -2.24 -1.37 -5.64
CA PHE A 110 -2.81 -0.11 -5.20
C PHE A 110 -4.26 -0.27 -4.74
N GLY A 111 -5.11 -0.89 -5.57
CA GLY A 111 -6.53 -1.08 -5.25
C GLY A 111 -6.74 -1.88 -3.98
N GLU A 112 -6.08 -3.03 -3.85
CA GLU A 112 -6.19 -3.89 -2.67
C GLU A 112 -5.76 -3.17 -1.39
N ILE A 113 -4.61 -2.49 -1.41
CA ILE A 113 -4.09 -1.83 -0.21
C ILE A 113 -4.87 -0.54 0.11
N PHE A 114 -5.32 0.20 -0.90
CA PHE A 114 -6.11 1.41 -0.70
C PHE A 114 -7.50 1.07 -0.12
N ASN A 115 -8.18 0.06 -0.65
CA ASN A 115 -9.47 -0.42 -0.11
C ASN A 115 -9.31 -0.93 1.33
N ASN A 116 -8.27 -1.73 1.62
CA ASN A 116 -7.97 -2.13 3.00
C ASN A 116 -7.81 -0.93 3.95
N ALA A 117 -7.16 0.15 3.50
CA ALA A 117 -7.01 1.36 4.30
C ALA A 117 -8.35 2.10 4.49
N VAL A 118 -9.21 2.17 3.48
CA VAL A 118 -10.55 2.79 3.58
C VAL A 118 -11.45 2.00 4.53
N ASP A 119 -11.50 0.68 4.36
CA ASP A 119 -12.50 -0.17 5.02
C ASP A 119 -12.10 -0.62 6.42
N HIS A 120 -10.79 -0.71 6.68
CA HIS A 120 -10.29 -1.36 7.90
C HIS A 120 -9.40 -0.50 8.79
N SER A 121 -8.88 0.65 8.34
CA SER A 121 -7.96 1.42 9.19
C SER A 121 -8.62 2.01 10.44
N GLU A 122 -9.92 2.35 10.37
CA GLU A 122 -10.61 3.18 11.38
C GLU A 122 -9.94 4.56 11.58
N GLY A 123 -9.16 4.98 10.58
CA GLY A 123 -8.48 6.26 10.53
C GLY A 123 -9.37 7.39 10.02
N LYS A 124 -8.75 8.55 9.83
CA LYS A 124 -9.36 9.74 9.23
C LYS A 124 -8.81 10.03 7.84
N LYS A 125 -7.57 9.64 7.56
CA LYS A 125 -6.85 10.01 6.34
C LYS A 125 -6.03 8.85 5.80
N ILE A 126 -5.90 8.85 4.48
CA ILE A 126 -4.99 7.99 3.74
C ILE A 126 -4.04 8.90 2.97
N LYS A 127 -2.75 8.63 3.09
CA LYS A 127 -1.69 9.24 2.30
C LYS A 127 -1.22 8.23 1.26
N VAL A 128 -1.08 8.66 0.01
CA VAL A 128 -0.53 7.85 -1.08
C VAL A 128 0.70 8.57 -1.62
N ASP A 129 1.85 7.95 -1.51
CA ASP A 129 3.10 8.41 -2.09
C ASP A 129 3.46 7.52 -3.27
N VAL A 130 3.78 8.13 -4.41
CA VAL A 130 4.28 7.44 -5.60
C VAL A 130 5.68 7.94 -5.88
N GLY A 131 6.63 7.03 -5.91
CA GLY A 131 8.02 7.24 -6.28
C GLY A 131 8.31 6.51 -7.58
N VAL A 132 8.86 7.21 -8.57
CA VAL A 132 9.32 6.64 -9.83
C VAL A 132 10.70 7.20 -10.12
N ASP A 133 11.69 6.33 -10.21
CA ASP A 133 13.05 6.68 -10.59
C ASP A 133 13.42 6.04 -11.94
N ALA A 134 14.71 5.90 -12.26
CA ALA A 134 15.13 5.30 -13.52
C ALA A 134 14.84 3.79 -13.60
N GLU A 135 14.84 3.09 -12.48
CA GLU A 135 14.87 1.63 -12.41
C GLU A 135 13.58 1.03 -11.84
N LYS A 136 12.93 1.73 -10.90
CA LYS A 136 11.81 1.19 -10.12
C LYS A 136 10.64 2.16 -9.95
N ILE A 137 9.54 1.57 -9.48
CA ILE A 137 8.32 2.23 -9.04
C ILE A 137 8.08 1.79 -7.60
N GLU A 138 7.80 2.75 -6.73
CA GLU A 138 7.43 2.56 -5.33
C GLU A 138 6.06 3.19 -5.09
N LEU A 139 5.14 2.40 -4.54
CA LEU A 139 3.83 2.84 -4.07
C LEU A 139 3.78 2.68 -2.55
N THR A 140 3.59 3.78 -1.84
CA THR A 140 3.44 3.76 -0.38
C THR A 140 2.06 4.28 0.00
N ILE A 141 1.30 3.47 0.74
CA ILE A 141 -0.01 3.85 1.28
C ILE A 141 0.11 3.87 2.80
N THR A 142 -0.26 5.01 3.41
CA THR A 142 -0.24 5.21 4.86
C THR A 142 -1.61 5.64 5.37
N ASP A 143 -2.16 4.90 6.32
CA ASP A 143 -3.34 5.32 7.10
C ASP A 143 -2.94 5.85 8.49
N ASP A 144 -3.79 6.68 9.08
CA ASP A 144 -3.64 7.20 10.46
C ASP A 144 -4.53 6.47 11.48
N GLY A 145 -4.87 5.20 11.19
CA GLY A 145 -5.80 4.36 11.92
C GLY A 145 -5.20 3.60 13.11
N ILE A 146 -5.86 2.51 13.51
CA ILE A 146 -5.42 1.67 14.65
C ILE A 146 -4.13 0.86 14.35
N GLY A 147 -3.88 0.61 13.07
CA GLY A 147 -2.81 -0.26 12.59
C GLY A 147 -3.27 -1.71 12.40
N VAL A 148 -2.91 -2.30 11.26
CA VAL A 148 -3.39 -3.62 10.83
C VAL A 148 -3.09 -4.73 11.86
N PHE A 149 -1.88 -4.76 12.43
CA PHE A 149 -1.48 -5.81 13.37
C PHE A 149 -2.26 -5.72 14.69
N ARG A 150 -2.46 -4.52 15.22
CA ARG A 150 -3.27 -4.30 16.42
C ARG A 150 -4.74 -4.67 16.17
N LYS A 151 -5.30 -4.30 15.03
CA LYS A 151 -6.68 -4.66 14.67
C LYS A 151 -6.89 -6.18 14.65
N ILE A 152 -5.96 -6.91 14.04
CA ILE A 152 -5.99 -8.37 13.99
C ILE A 152 -5.81 -8.98 15.39
N GLN A 153 -4.89 -8.44 16.19
CA GLN A 153 -4.65 -8.86 17.56
C GLN A 153 -5.93 -8.77 18.40
N GLU A 154 -6.63 -7.62 18.35
CA GLU A 154 -7.87 -7.39 19.07
C GLU A 154 -9.00 -8.28 18.57
N TYR A 155 -9.15 -8.44 17.25
CA TYR A 155 -10.19 -9.28 16.65
C TYR A 155 -10.04 -10.77 17.00
N LEU A 156 -8.81 -11.29 17.02
CA LEU A 156 -8.52 -12.69 17.31
C LEU A 156 -8.21 -12.98 18.78
N ASN A 157 -8.23 -11.95 19.64
CA ASN A 157 -7.84 -11.99 21.05
C ASN A 157 -6.47 -12.68 21.25
N LEU A 158 -5.46 -12.22 20.50
CA LEU A 158 -4.10 -12.79 20.54
C LEU A 158 -3.29 -12.17 21.68
N GLU A 159 -2.56 -13.00 22.41
CA GLU A 159 -1.70 -12.55 23.51
C GLU A 159 -0.53 -11.70 22.99
N ASP A 160 0.08 -12.10 21.88
CA ASP A 160 1.20 -11.40 21.24
C ASP A 160 0.79 -10.84 19.87
N ILE A 161 1.10 -9.56 19.63
CA ILE A 161 0.82 -8.88 18.37
C ILE A 161 1.56 -9.49 17.19
N ARG A 162 2.72 -10.15 17.38
CA ARG A 162 3.46 -10.82 16.29
C ARG A 162 2.66 -11.96 15.66
N GLU A 163 1.76 -12.60 16.42
CA GLU A 163 0.87 -13.63 15.88
C GLU A 163 -0.07 -13.08 14.81
N SER A 164 -0.38 -11.78 14.83
CA SER A 164 -1.19 -11.14 13.80
C SER A 164 -0.54 -11.21 12.42
N VAL A 165 0.79 -11.12 12.33
CA VAL A 165 1.52 -11.19 11.06
C VAL A 165 1.30 -12.57 10.44
N LEU A 166 1.44 -13.64 11.23
CA LEU A 166 1.20 -15.01 10.79
C LEU A 166 -0.23 -15.19 10.26
N HIS A 167 -1.23 -14.60 10.91
CA HIS A 167 -2.62 -14.67 10.45
C HIS A 167 -2.85 -13.89 9.14
N LEU A 168 -2.23 -12.71 9.01
CA LEU A 168 -2.34 -11.90 7.81
C LEU A 168 -1.70 -12.57 6.59
N ILE A 169 -0.47 -13.07 6.73
CA ILE A 169 0.32 -13.60 5.61
C ILE A 169 -0.18 -14.97 5.10
N LYS A 170 -1.03 -15.67 5.86
CA LYS A 170 -1.70 -16.89 5.42
C LYS A 170 -2.70 -16.63 4.29
N GLY A 171 -3.27 -15.42 4.22
CA GLY A 171 -4.40 -15.10 3.35
C GLY A 171 -5.73 -15.66 3.87
N LYS A 172 -6.83 -15.36 3.17
CA LYS A 172 -8.23 -15.67 3.58
C LYS A 172 -8.59 -15.18 4.99
N PHE A 173 -7.94 -14.11 5.42
CA PHE A 173 -8.21 -13.48 6.70
C PHE A 173 -8.79 -12.09 6.46
N THR A 174 -9.92 -11.80 7.09
CA THR A 174 -10.56 -10.50 7.08
C THR A 174 -11.35 -10.31 8.37
N THR A 175 -11.49 -9.07 8.82
CA THR A 175 -12.39 -8.70 9.91
C THR A 175 -13.83 -8.45 9.45
N ALA A 176 -14.09 -8.52 8.13
CA ALA A 176 -15.39 -8.30 7.50
C ALA A 176 -15.66 -9.33 6.37
N PRO A 177 -15.94 -10.60 6.72
CA PRO A 177 -16.06 -11.72 5.77
C PRO A 177 -17.21 -11.62 4.78
N ASP A 178 -18.25 -10.83 5.09
CA ASP A 178 -19.39 -10.63 4.18
C ASP A 178 -19.03 -9.72 2.99
N TYR A 179 -17.94 -8.95 3.10
CA TYR A 179 -17.57 -7.91 2.13
C TYR A 179 -16.17 -8.12 1.52
N HIS A 180 -15.29 -8.88 2.18
CA HIS A 180 -13.91 -9.08 1.71
C HIS A 180 -13.50 -10.55 1.76
N SER A 181 -12.75 -10.98 0.75
CA SER A 181 -12.19 -12.34 0.69
C SER A 181 -10.97 -12.53 1.61
N GLY A 182 -10.27 -11.45 1.94
CA GLY A 182 -9.02 -11.49 2.71
C GLY A 182 -7.81 -11.98 1.89
N GLU A 183 -7.87 -11.80 0.57
CA GLU A 183 -6.85 -12.29 -0.38
C GLU A 183 -5.90 -11.19 -0.87
N GLY A 184 -6.35 -9.94 -0.86
CA GLY A 184 -5.64 -8.79 -1.43
C GLY A 184 -4.19 -8.63 -0.96
N ILE A 185 -3.99 -8.59 0.36
CA ILE A 185 -2.64 -8.45 0.95
C ILE A 185 -1.77 -9.65 0.61
N PHE A 186 -2.35 -10.87 0.58
CA PHE A 186 -1.60 -12.08 0.27
C PHE A 186 -1.03 -12.02 -1.15
N PHE A 187 -1.85 -11.69 -2.14
CA PHE A 187 -1.43 -11.60 -3.54
C PHE A 187 -0.56 -10.37 -3.80
N SER A 188 -0.92 -9.21 -3.25
CA SER A 188 -0.10 -8.00 -3.34
C SER A 188 1.31 -8.24 -2.80
N SER A 189 1.45 -8.94 -1.67
CA SER A 189 2.76 -9.25 -1.12
C SER A 189 3.65 -10.14 -1.99
N ARG A 190 3.07 -10.84 -2.97
CA ARG A 190 3.76 -11.75 -3.90
C ARG A 190 3.92 -11.18 -5.29
N ALA A 191 3.13 -10.17 -5.64
CA ALA A 191 3.15 -9.48 -6.93
C ALA A 191 4.32 -8.50 -7.09
N PHE A 192 4.70 -7.82 -6.02
CA PHE A 192 5.80 -6.85 -6.05
C PHE A 192 7.16 -7.52 -5.82
N ASP A 193 8.24 -6.86 -6.24
CA ASP A 193 9.59 -7.36 -5.97
C ASP A 193 9.90 -7.29 -4.47
N VAL A 194 9.52 -6.18 -3.83
CA VAL A 194 9.56 -6.02 -2.37
C VAL A 194 8.23 -5.46 -1.88
N PHE A 195 7.67 -6.10 -0.86
CA PHE A 195 6.44 -5.67 -0.20
C PHE A 195 6.68 -5.58 1.30
N THR A 196 6.27 -4.46 1.91
CA THR A 196 6.45 -4.25 3.34
C THR A 196 5.20 -3.73 4.01
N ILE A 197 4.99 -4.14 5.26
CA ILE A 197 3.95 -3.60 6.14
C ILE A 197 4.63 -3.17 7.43
N TYR A 198 4.57 -1.88 7.73
CA TYR A 198 4.98 -1.33 9.01
C TYR A 198 3.76 -0.86 9.80
N SER A 199 3.54 -1.43 10.98
CA SER A 199 2.44 -1.06 11.86
C SER A 199 2.78 -1.41 13.31
N ASN A 200 2.40 -0.54 14.25
CA ASN A 200 2.50 -0.81 15.69
C ASN A 200 3.92 -1.23 16.17
N GLY A 201 4.98 -0.76 15.54
CA GLY A 201 6.37 -1.12 15.88
C GLY A 201 6.83 -2.48 15.31
N LEU A 202 6.03 -3.13 14.47
CA LEU A 202 6.44 -4.31 13.70
C LEU A 202 6.59 -3.96 12.23
N LEU A 203 7.66 -4.44 11.62
CA LEU A 203 7.86 -4.45 10.18
C LEU A 203 7.79 -5.90 9.68
N TYR A 204 6.87 -6.16 8.76
CA TYR A 204 6.90 -7.34 7.91
C TYR A 204 7.52 -6.98 6.56
N VAL A 205 8.42 -7.81 6.06
CA VAL A 205 9.03 -7.70 4.73
C VAL A 205 8.86 -9.00 3.97
N ARG A 206 8.44 -8.90 2.72
CA ARG A 206 8.51 -9.96 1.70
C ARG A 206 9.37 -9.45 0.55
N ASP A 207 10.55 -10.03 0.40
CA ASP A 207 11.47 -9.78 -0.70
C ASP A 207 11.38 -10.97 -1.67
N ASN A 208 10.58 -10.80 -2.72
CA ASN A 208 10.41 -11.83 -3.73
C ASN A 208 11.58 -11.86 -4.74
N SER A 209 12.53 -10.92 -4.68
CA SER A 209 13.77 -10.95 -5.48
C SER A 209 14.80 -11.93 -4.89
N GLN A 210 14.79 -12.09 -3.57
CA GLN A 210 15.64 -13.03 -2.82
C GLN A 210 14.91 -14.29 -2.32
N ASP A 211 13.60 -14.39 -2.61
CA ASP A 211 12.69 -15.37 -2.02
C ASP A 211 12.85 -15.46 -0.50
N ASP A 212 12.75 -14.29 0.14
CA ASP A 212 12.92 -14.13 1.57
C ASP A 212 11.80 -13.30 2.19
N TRP A 213 11.62 -13.51 3.50
CA TRP A 213 10.64 -12.78 4.29
C TRP A 213 11.04 -12.78 5.76
N PHE A 214 10.81 -11.66 6.43
CA PHE A 214 11.17 -11.52 7.84
C PHE A 214 10.26 -10.56 8.57
N ILE A 215 10.34 -10.63 9.90
CA ILE A 215 9.66 -9.75 10.82
C ILE A 215 10.74 -9.09 11.68
N GLU A 216 10.68 -7.77 11.79
CA GLU A 216 11.61 -6.97 12.57
C GLU A 216 10.82 -6.08 13.56
N ASP A 217 11.24 -6.02 14.83
CA ASP A 217 10.76 -4.97 15.72
C ASP A 217 11.45 -3.67 15.39
N ARG A 218 10.70 -2.58 15.31
CA ARG A 218 11.24 -1.24 15.13
C ARG A 218 10.71 -0.31 16.20
N GLU A 219 11.51 0.71 16.51
CA GLU A 219 11.06 1.77 17.40
C GLU A 219 9.78 2.39 16.85
N ASN A 220 8.75 2.46 17.70
CA ASN A 220 7.45 3.00 17.33
C ASN A 220 7.48 4.55 17.25
N SER A 221 8.28 5.06 16.32
CA SER A 221 8.57 6.49 16.13
C SER A 221 7.51 7.21 15.30
N LYS A 222 6.67 6.47 14.55
CA LYS A 222 5.72 7.03 13.55
C LYS A 222 4.26 7.16 14.02
N GLY A 223 3.94 6.83 15.27
CA GLY A 223 2.57 6.93 15.79
C GLY A 223 1.66 5.76 15.38
N LYS A 224 0.32 5.96 15.47
CA LYS A 224 -0.67 4.94 15.10
C LYS A 224 -0.90 4.91 13.58
N GLY A 225 -1.27 3.76 13.05
CA GLY A 225 -1.59 3.55 11.64
C GLY A 225 -0.82 2.39 11.00
N THR A 226 -1.05 2.18 9.71
CA THR A 226 -0.32 1.21 8.87
C THR A 226 0.38 1.95 7.74
N ILE A 227 1.62 1.54 7.44
CA ILE A 227 2.35 1.93 6.23
C ILE A 227 2.57 0.67 5.42
N VAL A 228 2.08 0.64 4.18
CA VAL A 228 2.35 -0.43 3.23
C VAL A 228 3.17 0.16 2.09
N THR A 229 4.35 -0.41 1.83
CA THR A 229 5.21 -0.01 0.71
C THR A 229 5.37 -1.18 -0.24
N MET A 230 5.14 -0.91 -1.53
CA MET A 230 5.17 -1.88 -2.62
C MET A 230 6.13 -1.38 -3.69
N GLU A 231 7.19 -2.15 -3.94
CA GLU A 231 8.27 -1.80 -4.87
C GLU A 231 8.36 -2.81 -6.01
N ILE A 232 8.43 -2.32 -7.25
CA ILE A 232 8.61 -3.13 -8.45
C ILE A 232 9.57 -2.46 -9.43
N MET A 233 10.48 -3.25 -10.00
CA MET A 233 11.38 -2.84 -11.05
C MET A 233 10.61 -2.63 -12.35
N LYS A 234 10.93 -1.57 -13.09
CA LYS A 234 10.29 -1.24 -14.37
C LYS A 234 10.51 -2.30 -15.45
N ASN A 235 11.56 -3.10 -15.32
CA ASN A 235 11.89 -4.20 -16.21
C ASN A 235 11.45 -5.58 -15.66
N SER A 236 10.68 -5.60 -14.57
CA SER A 236 10.21 -6.84 -13.95
C SER A 236 9.49 -7.72 -14.97
N LYS A 237 9.67 -9.04 -14.83
CA LYS A 237 9.00 -10.07 -15.63
C LYS A 237 7.94 -10.81 -14.83
N ARG A 238 7.61 -10.30 -13.65
CA ARG A 238 6.51 -10.80 -12.84
C ARG A 238 5.21 -10.58 -13.59
N ASP A 239 4.35 -11.57 -13.51
CA ASP A 239 3.02 -11.56 -14.09
C ASP A 239 2.00 -11.89 -13.01
N LEU A 240 0.93 -11.10 -12.94
CA LEU A 240 -0.08 -11.23 -11.89
C LEU A 240 -0.89 -12.52 -12.06
N GLN A 241 -1.13 -12.94 -13.30
CA GLN A 241 -1.88 -14.16 -13.62
C GLN A 241 -1.07 -15.40 -13.21
N ASP A 242 0.23 -15.43 -13.47
CA ASP A 242 1.13 -16.50 -13.02
C ASP A 242 1.10 -16.67 -11.49
N ILE A 243 1.01 -15.56 -10.76
CA ILE A 243 0.92 -15.58 -9.29
C ILE A 243 -0.44 -16.11 -8.84
N PHE A 244 -1.54 -15.67 -9.47
CA PHE A 244 -2.86 -16.21 -9.17
C PHE A 244 -2.91 -17.72 -9.44
N ASP A 245 -2.47 -18.15 -10.61
CA ASP A 245 -2.46 -19.56 -11.01
C ASP A 245 -1.56 -20.43 -10.10
N HIS A 246 -0.53 -19.85 -9.48
CA HIS A 246 0.28 -20.57 -8.50
C HIS A 246 -0.47 -20.94 -7.22
N TYR A 247 -1.42 -20.11 -6.79
CA TYR A 247 -2.13 -20.25 -5.50
C TYR A 247 -3.62 -20.56 -5.62
N GLN A 248 -4.17 -20.49 -6.82
CA GLN A 248 -5.55 -20.83 -7.12
C GLN A 248 -5.66 -22.25 -7.70
N ASN A 249 -6.81 -22.86 -7.47
CA ASN A 249 -7.18 -24.10 -8.10
C ASN A 249 -7.33 -23.91 -9.64
N PRO A 250 -6.71 -24.74 -10.49
CA PRO A 250 -6.77 -24.57 -11.94
C PRO A 250 -8.19 -24.62 -12.53
N GLU A 251 -9.10 -25.37 -11.91
CA GLU A 251 -10.47 -25.58 -12.41
C GLU A 251 -11.44 -24.53 -11.85
N THR A 252 -11.40 -24.29 -10.53
CA THR A 252 -12.37 -23.41 -9.86
C THR A 252 -11.91 -21.97 -9.75
N LYS A 253 -10.62 -21.70 -9.99
CA LYS A 253 -9.94 -20.42 -9.72
C LYS A 253 -10.05 -19.94 -8.27
N ALA A 254 -10.51 -20.80 -7.35
CA ALA A 254 -10.54 -20.48 -5.94
C ALA A 254 -9.12 -20.45 -5.38
N PHE A 255 -8.76 -19.39 -4.64
CA PHE A 255 -7.55 -19.38 -3.83
C PHE A 255 -7.62 -20.55 -2.85
N ASP A 256 -6.74 -21.54 -2.95
CA ASP A 256 -6.84 -22.77 -2.15
C ASP A 256 -5.50 -23.27 -1.62
N LYS A 257 -4.41 -22.56 -1.97
CA LYS A 257 -3.05 -22.86 -1.54
C LYS A 257 -2.46 -21.72 -0.74
N THR A 258 -1.82 -22.02 0.38
CA THR A 258 -1.06 -21.03 1.16
C THR A 258 0.37 -21.48 1.44
N HIS A 259 1.25 -20.53 1.74
CA HIS A 259 2.66 -20.77 2.05
C HIS A 259 3.02 -19.99 3.31
N ILE A 260 3.45 -20.74 4.34
CA ILE A 260 3.62 -20.25 5.70
C ILE A 260 5.07 -20.51 6.12
N LEU A 261 5.80 -19.46 6.49
CA LEU A 261 7.07 -19.63 7.20
C LEU A 261 6.80 -20.05 8.63
N VAL A 262 7.21 -21.27 8.98
CA VAL A 262 7.08 -21.81 10.34
C VAL A 262 7.80 -20.92 11.34
N GLN A 263 8.87 -20.24 10.93
CA GLN A 263 9.61 -19.32 11.77
C GLN A 263 8.77 -18.18 12.35
N PHE A 264 7.72 -17.72 11.65
CA PHE A 264 6.85 -16.66 12.16
C PHE A 264 5.92 -17.10 13.29
N SER A 265 5.83 -18.40 13.55
CA SER A 265 5.12 -18.93 14.73
C SER A 265 5.92 -18.85 16.03
N LYS A 266 7.20 -18.48 15.95
CA LYS A 266 8.10 -18.35 17.10
C LYS A 266 7.90 -16.98 17.76
N LEU A 267 7.67 -16.99 19.08
CA LEU A 267 7.73 -15.77 19.89
C LEU A 267 9.04 -15.75 20.68
N GLY A 268 9.72 -14.60 20.71
CA GLY A 268 11.01 -14.46 21.41
C GLY A 268 12.04 -15.54 21.03
N ASP A 269 12.65 -16.15 22.05
CA ASP A 269 13.71 -17.17 21.89
C ASP A 269 13.20 -18.63 21.91
N GLU A 270 11.89 -18.86 21.74
CA GLU A 270 11.33 -20.22 21.79
C GLU A 270 12.02 -21.20 20.81
N ARG A 271 12.10 -22.48 21.20
CA ARG A 271 12.45 -23.59 20.30
C ARG A 271 11.18 -24.15 19.66
N PHE A 272 11.25 -24.70 18.43
CA PHE A 272 10.10 -25.28 17.72
C PHE A 272 9.68 -26.66 18.27
N VAL A 273 9.32 -26.73 19.55
CA VAL A 273 8.96 -27.98 20.22
C VAL A 273 7.55 -27.98 20.80
N SER A 274 6.88 -26.83 20.83
CA SER A 274 5.62 -26.67 21.56
C SER A 274 4.38 -26.95 20.70
N ARG A 275 3.38 -27.63 21.29
CA ARG A 275 2.04 -27.76 20.70
C ARG A 275 1.32 -26.42 20.57
N SER A 276 1.64 -25.42 21.39
CA SER A 276 1.06 -24.08 21.23
C SER A 276 1.49 -23.44 19.91
N GLN A 277 2.76 -23.59 19.52
CA GLN A 277 3.29 -23.09 18.24
C GLN A 277 2.61 -23.77 17.05
N ALA A 278 2.50 -25.10 17.08
CA ALA A 278 1.79 -25.84 16.06
C ALA A 278 0.32 -25.36 15.95
N LYS A 279 -0.38 -25.18 17.07
CA LYS A 279 -1.76 -24.63 17.07
C LYS A 279 -1.86 -23.25 16.42
N ARG A 280 -0.88 -22.35 16.63
CA ARG A 280 -0.85 -21.02 15.98
C ARG A 280 -0.73 -21.14 14.46
N ILE A 281 0.12 -22.07 13.99
CA ILE A 281 0.23 -22.35 12.55
C ILE A 281 -1.07 -22.93 12.02
N LEU A 282 -1.64 -23.93 12.68
CA LEU A 282 -2.83 -24.64 12.22
C LEU A 282 -4.11 -23.77 12.24
N LYS A 283 -4.20 -22.74 13.07
CA LYS A 283 -5.39 -21.88 13.11
C LYS A 283 -5.61 -21.16 11.76
N GLY A 284 -6.73 -21.43 11.11
CA GLY A 284 -7.16 -20.81 9.85
C GLY A 284 -6.68 -21.53 8.59
N ILE A 285 -5.86 -22.58 8.71
CA ILE A 285 -5.35 -23.29 7.52
C ILE A 285 -6.38 -24.27 6.94
N GLU A 286 -7.41 -24.63 7.70
CA GLU A 286 -8.54 -25.47 7.26
C GLU A 286 -9.32 -24.87 6.09
N LYS A 287 -9.11 -23.58 5.80
CA LYS A 287 -9.68 -22.87 4.65
C LYS A 287 -8.94 -23.17 3.33
N PHE A 288 -7.83 -23.90 3.39
CA PHE A 288 -6.96 -24.22 2.26
C PHE A 288 -6.91 -25.73 2.04
N ASN A 289 -6.89 -26.13 0.77
CA ASN A 289 -6.70 -27.52 0.38
C ASN A 289 -5.21 -27.89 0.38
N HIS A 290 -4.35 -26.91 0.08
CA HIS A 290 -2.92 -27.09 -0.03
C HIS A 290 -2.19 -26.13 0.91
N VAL A 291 -1.34 -26.66 1.79
CA VAL A 291 -0.59 -25.85 2.76
C VAL A 291 0.88 -26.21 2.66
N ILE A 292 1.70 -25.22 2.31
CA ILE A 292 3.17 -25.34 2.35
C ILE A 292 3.64 -24.79 3.70
N LEU A 293 4.17 -25.67 4.54
CA LEU A 293 4.89 -25.30 5.75
C LEU A 293 6.38 -25.23 5.43
N ASP A 294 6.93 -24.03 5.49
CA ASP A 294 8.32 -23.76 5.18
C ASP A 294 9.16 -23.71 6.45
N PHE A 295 10.13 -24.62 6.54
CA PHE A 295 11.04 -24.78 7.67
C PHE A 295 12.43 -24.17 7.41
N LYS A 296 12.57 -23.29 6.40
CA LYS A 296 13.81 -22.52 6.16
C LYS A 296 14.29 -21.87 7.46
N GLY A 297 15.57 -22.07 7.78
CA GLY A 297 16.20 -21.55 9.01
C GLY A 297 15.90 -22.34 10.29
N ILE A 298 15.16 -23.45 10.23
CA ILE A 298 14.82 -24.27 11.40
C ILE A 298 15.66 -25.56 11.41
N SER A 299 16.54 -25.69 12.41
CA SER A 299 17.43 -26.84 12.53
C SER A 299 16.78 -28.09 13.13
N ALA A 300 15.72 -27.93 13.93
CA ALA A 300 15.01 -29.04 14.57
C ALA A 300 13.58 -28.64 14.95
N VAL A 301 12.65 -29.60 14.82
CA VAL A 301 11.27 -29.48 15.28
C VAL A 301 10.93 -30.64 16.22
N GLY A 302 10.09 -30.38 17.22
CA GLY A 302 9.58 -31.39 18.13
C GLY A 302 8.39 -32.16 17.53
N GLN A 303 8.02 -33.26 18.18
CA GLN A 303 6.93 -34.15 17.74
C GLN A 303 5.58 -33.44 17.55
N ALA A 304 5.38 -32.25 18.12
CA ALA A 304 4.18 -31.45 17.92
C ALA A 304 3.98 -30.95 16.47
N PHE A 305 5.02 -30.99 15.64
CA PHE A 305 5.03 -30.55 14.24
C PHE A 305 5.04 -31.72 13.23
N VAL A 306 5.09 -32.96 13.71
CA VAL A 306 5.14 -34.20 12.90
C VAL A 306 3.77 -34.87 12.88
#